data_AF-A0A971SCW3-F1
#
_entry.id   AF-A0A971SCW3-F1
#
_cell.length_a   1.000
_cell.length_b   1.000
_cell.length_c   1.000
_cell.angle_alpha   90.00
_cell.angle_beta   90.00
_cell.angle_gamma   90.00
#
_symmetry.space_group_name_H-M   'P 1'
#
loop_
_entity.id
_entity.type
_entity.pdbx_description
1 polymer ?
#
loop_
_entity_poly.entity_id
_entity_poly.type
_entity_poly.pdbx_seq_one_letter_code
_entity_poly.pdbx_strand_id
1 'polypeptide(L)' 'MKNHRQIVVSSIYNKNKKVPYIRLSGNWLAENGFKIGRKIQVHIKPGSLLLNLITTDEEGL' A
#
# COMPACT_ATOMS: atom_id res chain seq x y z
N MET A 1 17.13 9.20 -7.88
CA MET A 1 15.65 9.03 -8.01
C MET A 1 15.01 9.49 -6.71
N LYS A 2 13.85 10.16 -6.76
CA LYS A 2 13.16 10.55 -5.52
C LYS A 2 12.53 9.30 -4.89
N ASN A 3 13.04 8.88 -3.74
CA ASN A 3 12.58 7.69 -3.01
C ASN A 3 11.38 7.98 -2.10
N HIS A 4 10.73 9.13 -2.27
CA HIS A 4 9.57 9.53 -1.49
C HIS A 4 8.57 10.26 -2.38
N ARG A 5 7.28 10.09 -2.06
CA ARG A 5 6.16 10.82 -2.68
C ARG A 5 5.35 11.46 -1.56
N GLN A 6 5.06 12.75 -1.71
CA GLN A 6 4.09 13.42 -0.85
C GLN A 6 2.71 13.24 -1.47
N ILE A 7 1.77 12.76 -0.66
CA ILE A 7 0.37 12.56 -1.05
C ILE A 7 -0.51 13.11 0.06
N VAL A 8 -1.70 13.58 -0.31
CA VAL A 8 -2.69 14.08 0.63
C VAL A 8 -3.57 12.93 1.10
N VAL A 9 -3.77 12.82 2.41
CA VAL A 9 -4.80 11.93 2.96
C VAL A 9 -6.15 12.51 2.60
N SER A 10 -6.85 11.82 1.71
CA SER A 10 -8.20 12.18 1.28
C SER A 10 -9.24 11.44 2.14
N SER A 11 -10.50 11.47 1.70
CA SER A 11 -11.57 10.75 2.39
C SER A 11 -12.50 10.06 1.41
N ILE A 12 -13.08 8.94 1.85
CA ILE A 12 -14.17 8.25 1.17
C ILE A 12 -15.33 8.04 2.15
N TYR A 13 -16.52 7.75 1.63
CA TYR A 13 -17.64 7.29 2.44
C TYR A 13 -17.65 5.76 2.51
N ASN A 14 -17.63 5.21 3.73
CA ASN A 14 -17.82 3.80 4.00
C ASN A 14 -18.98 3.65 5.00
N LYS A 15 -20.05 2.93 4.61
CA LYS A 15 -21.28 2.76 5.40
C LYS A 15 -21.80 4.10 5.99
N ASN A 16 -21.96 5.10 5.12
CA ASN A 16 -22.38 6.47 5.47
C ASN A 16 -21.46 7.25 6.43
N LYS A 17 -20.24 6.77 6.69
CA LYS A 17 -19.25 7.49 7.49
C LYS A 17 -18.06 7.91 6.63
N LYS A 18 -17.62 9.16 6.78
CA LYS A 18 -16.40 9.68 6.17
C LYS A 18 -15.18 9.05 6.87
N VAL A 19 -14.31 8.39 6.11
CA VAL A 19 -13.11 7.71 6.62
C VAL A 19 -11.85 8.16 5.85
N PRO A 20 -10.66 8.15 6.48
CA PRO A 20 -9.42 8.46 5.80
C PRO A 20 -9.14 7.50 4.64
N TYR A 21 -8.61 8.03 3.53
CA TYR A 21 -8.25 7.26 2.35
C TYR A 21 -6.93 7.74 1.76
N ILE A 22 -6.01 6.79 1.60
CA ILE A 22 -4.69 7.01 0.98
C ILE A 22 -4.68 6.28 -0.36
N ARG A 23 -4.49 7.04 -1.45
CA ARG A 23 -4.37 6.48 -2.81
C ARG A 23 -2.90 6.34 -3.18
N LEU A 24 -2.43 5.10 -3.33
CA LEU A 24 -1.14 4.79 -3.94
C LEU A 24 -1.39 4.25 -5.35
N SER A 25 -0.93 4.97 -6.37
CA SER A 25 -1.10 4.55 -7.78
C SER A 25 0.05 5.05 -8.65
N GLY A 26 0.34 4.30 -9.72
CA GLY A 26 1.30 4.66 -10.78
C GLY A 26 2.27 3.53 -11.11
N ASN A 27 2.94 3.63 -12.28
CA ASN A 27 3.87 2.61 -12.78
C ASN A 27 5.01 2.29 -11.79
N TRP A 28 5.41 3.27 -10.98
CA TRP A 28 6.41 3.12 -9.94
C TRP A 28 6.09 1.99 -8.93
N LEU A 29 4.82 1.68 -8.68
CA LEU A 29 4.44 0.54 -7.84
C LEU A 29 4.86 -0.78 -8.49
N ALA A 30 4.52 -0.95 -9.77
CA ALA A 30 4.86 -2.16 -10.52
C ALA A 30 6.37 -2.31 -10.72
N GLU A 31 7.08 -1.20 -10.98
CA GLU A 31 8.55 -1.14 -11.05
C GLU A 31 9.22 -1.57 -9.74
N ASN A 32 8.54 -1.41 -8.60
CA ASN A 32 9.01 -1.84 -7.27
C ASN A 32 8.33 -3.13 -6.78
N GLY A 33 7.76 -3.94 -7.68
CA GLY A 33 7.25 -5.29 -7.36
C GLY A 33 5.79 -5.36 -6.87
N PHE A 34 5.12 -4.23 -6.65
CA PHE A 34 3.69 -4.14 -6.32
C PHE A 34 2.82 -4.36 -7.58
N LYS A 35 2.92 -5.58 -8.13
CA LYS A 35 2.17 -6.00 -9.32
C LYS A 35 0.73 -6.34 -8.96
N ILE A 36 -0.16 -6.22 -9.93
CA ILE A 36 -1.57 -6.63 -9.81
C ILE A 36 -1.63 -8.09 -9.38
N GLY A 37 -2.47 -8.40 -8.39
CA GLY A 37 -2.65 -9.75 -7.84
C GLY A 37 -1.64 -10.13 -6.74
N ARG A 38 -0.57 -9.36 -6.52
CA ARG A 38 0.34 -9.58 -5.38
C ARG A 38 -0.31 -9.13 -4.07
N LYS A 39 -0.09 -9.92 -3.02
CA LYS A 39 -0.53 -9.58 -1.67
C LYS A 39 0.51 -8.68 -1.01
N ILE A 40 0.02 -7.75 -0.19
CA ILE A 40 0.84 -6.87 0.63
C ILE A 40 0.49 -7.05 2.10
N GLN A 41 1.47 -6.82 2.95
CA GLN A 41 1.28 -6.70 4.40
C GLN A 41 1.47 -5.25 4.80
N VAL A 42 0.55 -4.74 5.63
CA VAL A 42 0.64 -3.39 6.20
C VAL A 42 0.90 -3.51 7.69
N HIS A 43 2.07 -3.07 8.13
CA HIS A 43 2.38 -2.95 9.55
C HIS A 43 1.98 -1.57 10.04
N ILE A 44 1.17 -1.53 11.09
CA ILE A 44 0.57 -0.30 11.63
C ILE A 44 1.24 0.05 12.95
N LYS A 45 1.71 1.30 13.07
CA LYS A 45 2.19 1.91 14.33
C LYS A 45 1.65 3.34 14.43
N PRO A 46 1.60 3.94 15.63
CA PRO A 46 1.24 5.35 15.75
C PRO A 46 2.10 6.23 14.82
N GLY A 47 1.44 7.03 13.97
CA GLY A 47 2.10 7.92 13.01
C GLY A 47 2.78 7.25 11.81
N SER A 48 2.71 5.93 11.64
CA SER A 48 3.40 5.27 10.52
C SER A 48 2.70 4.00 10.01
N LEU A 49 2.78 3.82 8.68
CA LEU A 49 2.37 2.61 7.97
C LEU A 49 3.56 2.12 7.16
N LEU A 50 3.96 0.87 7.36
CA LEU A 50 4.98 0.22 6.54
C LEU A 50 4.30 -0.85 5.65
N LEU A 51 4.47 -0.71 4.33
CA LEU A 51 3.92 -1.64 3.35
C LEU A 51 5.04 -2.55 2.83
N ASN A 52 4.85 -3.85 2.96
CA ASN A 52 5.77 -4.86 2.47
C ASN A 52 5.06 -5.79 1.46
N LEU A 53 5.78 -6.23 0.44
CA LEU A 53 5.34 -7.33 -0.40
C LEU A 53 5.42 -8.62 0.41
N ILE A 54 4.38 -9.45 0.32
CA ILE A 54 4.47 -10.82 0.84
C ILE A 54 5.12 -11.66 -0.26
N THR A 55 6.34 -12.12 -0.03
CA THR A 55 6.92 -13.20 -0.83
C THR A 55 6.29 -14.49 -0.35
N THR A 56 5.39 -15.05 -1.13
CA THR A 56 5.01 -16.45 -0.94
C THR A 56 6.17 -17.28 -1.46
N ASP A 57 7.18 -17.50 -0.62
CA ASP A 57 8.15 -18.58 -0.81
C ASP A 57 7.57 -19.88 -0.22
N GLU A 58 6.29 -20.14 -0.52
CA GLU A 58 5.59 -21.41 -0.21
C GLU A 58 5.21 -22.11 -1.52
N GLU A 59 6.18 -22.23 -2.42
CA GLU A 59 6.38 -23.47 -3.17
C GLU A 59 7.58 -24.17 -2.51
N GLY A 60 7.32 -24.77 -1.34
CA GLY A 60 8.34 -25.43 -0.52
C GLY A 60 7.79 -26.72 0.06
N LEU A 61 7.86 -27.78 -0.75
CA LEU A 61 7.64 -29.21 -0.47
C LEU A 61 6.21 -29.69 -0.18
#